data_AF-A0A373C7M4-F1
#
_entry.id   AF-A0A373C7M4-F1
#
_cell.length_a   1.000
_cell.length_b   1.000
_cell.length_c   1.000
_cell.angle_alpha   90.00
_cell.angle_beta   90.00
_cell.angle_gamma   90.00
#
_symmetry.space_group_name_H-M   'P 1'
#
loop_
_entity.id
_entity.type
_entity.pdbx_description
1 polymer ?
#
loop_
_entity_poly.entity_id
_entity_poly.type
_entity_poly.pdbx_seq_one_letter_code
_entity_poly.pdbx_strand_id
1 'polypeptide(L)'
;MGFTELSHAFIAAKYYVYLKEIFGDRGEAAFLHATRYYGEQRGRRMAQRAIRDGKPLTYETYCQYGEWVNTEEVKAQGLGNQSEMTSLSPDFQIHIHVCPWHTQFKNMGLPEAGLLYCKDLDASISRGFNPEIRYEVSQTLHDHDYCIQTIRNAGLTPESNMAKNPAGLRSFEYHCAHSYWAYREVCEAIFGEEGTRIAERVLDDFAAEYGKKMADTLAGYARTNFNIAD
;
A
#
# COMPACT_ATOMS: atom_id res chain seq x y z
N MET A 1 -16.15 5.83 13.16
CA MET A 1 -15.39 5.65 11.91
C MET A 1 -14.45 4.47 12.13
N GLY A 2 -14.35 3.55 11.17
CA GLY A 2 -13.46 2.39 11.26
C GLY A 2 -12.14 2.63 10.51
N PHE A 3 -11.21 1.69 10.62
CA PHE A 3 -10.05 1.67 9.73
C PHE A 3 -10.48 1.30 8.31
N THR A 4 -10.07 2.11 7.34
CA THR A 4 -10.35 1.95 5.90
C THR A 4 -9.12 2.32 5.07
N GLU A 5 -9.24 2.15 3.77
CA GLU A 5 -8.31 2.65 2.75
C GLU A 5 -8.03 4.15 2.90
N LEU A 6 -9.03 4.93 3.32
CA LEU A 6 -8.89 6.37 3.51
C LEU A 6 -7.94 6.67 4.68
N SER A 7 -8.16 6.01 5.83
CA SER A 7 -7.25 6.14 6.98
C SER A 7 -5.83 5.65 6.66
N HIS A 8 -5.71 4.65 5.79
CA HIS A 8 -4.42 4.15 5.34
C HIS A 8 -3.68 5.16 4.47
N ALA A 9 -4.37 5.76 3.50
CA ALA A 9 -3.81 6.80 2.63
C ALA A 9 -3.44 8.07 3.42
N PHE A 10 -4.25 8.43 4.41
CA PHE A 10 -3.98 9.56 5.31
C PHE A 10 -2.62 9.45 5.99
N ILE A 11 -2.28 8.27 6.53
CA ILE A 11 -1.00 8.06 7.22
C ILE A 11 0.17 8.36 6.28
N ALA A 12 0.18 7.78 5.08
CA ALA A 12 1.23 8.03 4.10
C ALA A 12 1.28 9.51 3.70
N ALA A 13 0.12 10.13 3.44
CA ALA A 13 0.04 11.55 3.11
C ALA A 13 0.65 12.45 4.19
N LYS A 14 0.39 12.18 5.48
CA LYS A 14 0.95 12.96 6.58
C LYS A 14 2.47 12.78 6.74
N TYR A 15 2.99 11.57 6.52
CA TYR A 15 4.44 11.37 6.45
C TYR A 15 5.07 12.18 5.31
N TYR A 16 4.47 12.17 4.11
CA TYR A 16 4.96 12.97 2.99
C TYR A 16 5.04 14.46 3.34
N VAL A 17 3.95 15.02 3.90
CA VAL A 17 3.88 16.45 4.28
C VAL A 17 5.05 16.83 5.18
N TYR A 18 5.23 16.12 6.30
CA TYR A 18 6.27 16.47 7.26
C TYR A 18 7.68 16.21 6.73
N LEU A 19 7.89 15.12 5.99
CA LEU A 19 9.19 14.83 5.38
C LEU A 19 9.56 15.93 4.37
N LYS A 20 8.64 16.31 3.48
CA LYS A 20 8.88 17.36 2.49
C LYS A 20 9.10 18.73 3.14
N GLU A 21 8.27 19.10 4.12
CA GLU A 21 8.36 20.38 4.81
C GLU A 21 9.70 20.55 5.54
N ILE A 22 10.16 19.51 6.23
CA ILE A 22 11.35 19.58 7.09
C ILE A 22 12.64 19.34 6.29
N PHE A 23 12.62 18.43 5.32
CA PHE A 23 13.84 17.96 4.65
C PHE A 23 13.88 18.20 3.14
N GLY A 24 12.84 18.81 2.54
CA GLY A 24 12.77 19.05 1.10
C GLY A 24 12.92 17.76 0.30
N ASP A 25 13.80 17.76 -0.69
CA ASP A 25 13.99 16.63 -1.61
C ASP A 25 14.53 15.36 -0.93
N ARG A 26 15.30 15.52 0.17
CA ARG A 26 15.70 14.38 1.00
C ARG A 26 14.50 13.73 1.68
N GLY A 27 13.50 14.53 2.03
CA GLY A 27 12.23 14.06 2.57
C GLY A 27 11.42 13.26 1.56
N GLU A 28 11.32 13.73 0.31
CA GLU A 28 10.66 12.97 -0.76
C GLU A 28 11.35 11.64 -1.04
N ALA A 29 12.69 11.64 -1.09
CA ALA A 29 13.47 10.42 -1.29
C ALA A 29 13.24 9.41 -0.15
N ALA A 30 13.20 9.89 1.10
CA ALA A 30 12.89 9.06 2.26
C ALA A 30 11.44 8.55 2.24
N PHE A 31 10.47 9.37 1.85
CA PHE A 31 9.08 8.98 1.69
C PHE A 31 8.92 7.85 0.66
N LEU A 32 9.57 8.00 -0.51
CA LEU A 32 9.54 6.97 -1.54
C LEU A 32 10.22 5.68 -1.07
N HIS A 33 11.35 5.79 -0.36
CA HIS A 33 12.02 4.64 0.22
C HIS A 33 11.14 3.92 1.26
N ALA A 34 10.48 4.67 2.14
CA ALA A 34 9.53 4.14 3.12
C ALA A 34 8.33 3.45 2.46
N THR A 35 7.80 4.03 1.37
CA THR A 35 6.73 3.44 0.56
C THR A 35 7.13 2.08 0.00
N ARG A 36 8.34 2.00 -0.58
CA ARG A 36 8.91 0.76 -1.11
C ARG A 36 9.13 -0.28 -0.01
N TYR A 37 9.72 0.13 1.10
CA TYR A 37 9.97 -0.73 2.26
C TYR A 37 8.66 -1.33 2.81
N TYR A 38 7.65 -0.50 3.02
CA TYR A 38 6.30 -0.93 3.41
C TYR A 38 5.71 -1.93 2.40
N GLY A 39 5.73 -1.60 1.11
CA GLY A 39 5.20 -2.47 0.05
C GLY A 39 5.90 -3.82 0.01
N GLU A 40 7.23 -3.84 0.03
CA GLU A 40 8.02 -5.06 -0.03
C GLU A 40 7.84 -5.94 1.20
N GLN A 41 7.71 -5.37 2.40
CA GLN A 41 7.37 -6.13 3.60
C GLN A 41 6.06 -6.91 3.42
N ARG A 42 5.04 -6.25 2.85
CA ARG A 42 3.76 -6.87 2.58
C ARG A 42 3.89 -8.01 1.57
N GLY A 43 4.54 -7.76 0.43
CA GLY A 43 4.82 -8.79 -0.57
C GLY A 43 5.58 -9.99 0.00
N ARG A 44 6.57 -9.73 0.85
CA ARG A 44 7.39 -10.74 1.51
C ARG A 44 6.56 -11.66 2.40
N ARG A 45 5.62 -11.12 3.18
CA ARG A 45 4.70 -11.94 3.98
C ARG A 45 3.78 -12.78 3.10
N MET A 46 3.27 -12.22 2.01
CA MET A 46 2.47 -12.96 1.03
C MET A 46 3.25 -14.16 0.46
N ALA A 47 4.53 -13.96 0.11
CA ALA A 47 5.39 -15.02 -0.40
C ALA A 47 5.70 -16.09 0.66
N GLN A 48 5.97 -15.69 1.91
CA GLN A 48 6.18 -16.64 3.00
C GLN A 48 4.96 -17.55 3.22
N ARG A 49 3.74 -17.00 3.17
CA ARG A 49 2.51 -17.81 3.24
C ARG A 49 2.38 -18.75 2.05
N ALA A 50 2.64 -18.28 0.83
CA ALA A 50 2.60 -19.11 -0.37
C ALA A 50 3.62 -20.26 -0.30
N ILE A 51 4.85 -19.99 0.13
CA ILE A 51 5.91 -20.99 0.32
C ILE A 51 5.51 -22.02 1.38
N ARG A 52 5.00 -21.56 2.54
CA ARG A 52 4.52 -22.45 3.60
C ARG A 52 3.47 -23.43 3.09
N ASP A 53 2.60 -22.96 2.20
CA ASP A 53 1.50 -23.74 1.64
C ASP A 53 1.92 -24.53 0.38
N GLY A 54 3.22 -24.53 0.03
CA GLY A 54 3.77 -25.28 -1.09
C GLY A 54 3.42 -24.72 -2.48
N LYS A 55 3.08 -23.44 -2.58
CA LYS A 55 2.67 -22.78 -3.84
C LYS A 55 3.86 -22.16 -4.57
N PRO A 56 3.90 -22.22 -5.91
CA PRO A 56 4.90 -21.50 -6.71
C PRO A 56 4.65 -19.99 -6.64
N LEU A 57 5.70 -19.17 -6.70
CA LEU A 57 5.57 -17.70 -6.64
C LEU A 57 5.24 -17.08 -8.00
N THR A 58 4.16 -17.52 -8.63
CA THR A 58 3.63 -16.98 -9.90
C THR A 58 2.78 -15.73 -9.68
N TYR A 59 2.46 -14.97 -10.73
CA TYR A 59 1.55 -13.83 -10.62
C TYR A 59 0.12 -14.26 -10.22
N GLU A 60 -0.35 -15.42 -10.69
CA GLU A 60 -1.61 -16.00 -10.21
C GLU A 60 -1.59 -16.21 -8.68
N THR A 61 -0.51 -16.78 -8.16
CA THR A 61 -0.36 -16.98 -6.71
C THR A 61 -0.23 -15.65 -5.96
N TYR A 62 0.46 -14.65 -6.53
CA TYR A 62 0.49 -13.29 -5.99
C TYR A 62 -0.92 -12.74 -5.78
N CYS A 63 -1.81 -12.88 -6.78
CA CYS A 63 -3.21 -12.45 -6.68
C CYS A 63 -3.96 -13.19 -5.56
N GLN A 64 -3.80 -14.52 -5.49
CA GLN A 64 -4.46 -15.36 -4.49
C GLN A 64 -4.05 -15.02 -3.06
N TYR A 65 -2.78 -14.64 -2.84
CA TYR A 65 -2.25 -14.30 -1.52
C TYR A 65 -2.38 -12.82 -1.17
N GLY A 66 -3.04 -12.01 -2.00
CA GLY A 66 -3.25 -10.59 -1.74
C GLY A 66 -3.97 -10.33 -0.41
N GLU A 67 -3.37 -9.49 0.45
CA GLU A 67 -3.80 -9.34 1.85
C GLU A 67 -5.01 -8.41 2.13
N TRP A 68 -5.66 -7.82 1.11
CA TRP A 68 -6.80 -6.92 1.35
C TRP A 68 -7.88 -7.03 0.26
N VAL A 69 -9.11 -6.69 0.63
CA VAL A 69 -10.26 -6.40 -0.26
C VAL A 69 -10.88 -5.09 0.19
N ASN A 70 -11.61 -4.39 -0.69
CA ASN A 70 -12.16 -3.09 -0.29
C ASN A 70 -13.09 -3.22 0.92
N THR A 71 -13.03 -2.26 1.84
CA THR A 71 -13.93 -2.23 2.99
C THR A 71 -15.37 -1.99 2.55
N GLU A 72 -16.34 -2.52 3.29
CA GLU A 72 -17.76 -2.28 3.02
C GLU A 72 -18.11 -0.79 3.10
N GLU A 73 -17.44 -0.03 3.98
CA GLU A 73 -17.62 1.42 4.11
C GLU A 73 -17.21 2.17 2.83
N VAL A 74 -16.05 1.83 2.26
CA VAL A 74 -15.57 2.42 1.00
C VAL A 74 -16.43 1.98 -0.20
N LYS A 75 -16.90 0.73 -0.22
CA LYS A 75 -17.84 0.24 -1.24
C LYS A 75 -19.18 0.99 -1.20
N ALA A 76 -19.74 1.18 -0.01
CA ALA A 76 -21.02 1.89 0.18
C ALA A 76 -20.95 3.36 -0.29
N GLN A 77 -19.76 3.96 -0.29
CA GLN A 77 -19.51 5.31 -0.80
C GLN A 77 -19.23 5.35 -2.32
N GLY A 78 -19.22 4.20 -3.00
CA GLY A 78 -18.84 4.11 -4.42
C GLY A 78 -17.35 4.35 -4.69
N LEU A 79 -16.51 4.31 -3.64
CA LEU A 79 -15.08 4.59 -3.70
C LEU A 79 -14.21 3.33 -3.80
N GLY A 80 -14.81 2.14 -3.79
CA GLY A 80 -14.11 0.87 -3.98
C GLY A 80 -13.36 0.84 -5.30
N ASN A 81 -12.30 0.03 -5.39
CA ASN A 81 -11.53 -0.06 -6.62
C ASN A 81 -12.43 -0.54 -7.76
N GLN A 82 -12.47 0.23 -8.84
CA GLN A 82 -13.14 -0.14 -10.08
C GLN A 82 -12.09 -0.25 -11.17
N SER A 83 -11.92 -1.46 -11.68
CA SER A 83 -10.89 -1.78 -12.67
C SER A 83 -11.46 -2.57 -13.85
N GLU A 84 -10.95 -2.27 -15.04
CA GLU A 84 -11.21 -3.02 -16.26
C GLU A 84 -9.96 -3.81 -16.65
N MET A 85 -10.13 -5.10 -16.99
CA MET A 85 -9.05 -5.90 -17.58
C MET A 85 -9.00 -5.67 -19.08
N THR A 86 -7.90 -5.13 -19.58
CA THR A 86 -7.74 -4.77 -21.00
C THR A 86 -6.89 -5.79 -21.78
N SER A 87 -6.08 -6.58 -21.08
CA SER A 87 -5.31 -7.68 -21.68
C SER A 87 -5.05 -8.78 -20.66
N LEU A 88 -5.12 -10.05 -21.08
CA LEU A 88 -4.82 -11.21 -20.24
C LEU A 88 -3.41 -11.77 -20.46
N SER A 89 -2.94 -11.81 -21.72
CA SER A 89 -1.71 -12.51 -22.13
C SER A 89 -1.16 -11.94 -23.44
N PRO A 90 0.17 -11.91 -23.66
CA PRO A 90 1.23 -12.34 -22.74
C PRO A 90 1.41 -11.41 -21.53
N ASP A 91 1.08 -10.14 -21.72
CA ASP A 91 1.09 -9.14 -20.66
C ASP A 91 -0.33 -8.97 -20.11
N PHE A 92 -0.47 -9.15 -18.80
CA PHE A 92 -1.71 -8.84 -18.12
C PHE A 92 -1.79 -7.34 -17.86
N GLN A 93 -2.89 -6.72 -18.25
CA GLN A 93 -3.09 -5.28 -18.07
C GLN A 93 -4.47 -4.97 -17.51
N ILE A 94 -4.49 -4.05 -16.54
CA ILE A 94 -5.71 -3.47 -15.98
C ILE A 94 -5.67 -1.95 -16.01
N HIS A 95 -6.83 -1.35 -16.23
CA HIS A 95 -7.08 0.09 -16.08
C HIS A 95 -7.90 0.31 -14.83
N ILE A 96 -7.49 1.24 -13.95
CA ILE A 96 -8.18 1.53 -12.68
C ILE A 96 -8.78 2.93 -12.75
N HIS A 97 -10.11 3.01 -12.67
CA HIS A 97 -10.88 4.25 -12.84
C HIS A 97 -11.33 4.86 -11.52
N VAL A 98 -11.44 4.06 -10.45
CA VAL A 98 -11.78 4.52 -9.11
C VAL A 98 -10.82 3.87 -8.12
N CYS A 99 -10.28 4.66 -7.19
CA CYS A 99 -9.36 4.20 -6.16
C CYS A 99 -9.52 5.06 -4.89
N PRO A 100 -9.73 4.48 -3.71
CA PRO A 100 -9.94 5.23 -2.48
C PRO A 100 -8.66 5.94 -2.03
N TRP A 101 -7.47 5.41 -2.34
CA TRP A 101 -6.21 6.11 -2.09
C TRP A 101 -6.13 7.40 -2.92
N HIS A 102 -6.42 7.33 -4.22
CA HIS A 102 -6.48 8.53 -5.07
C HIS A 102 -7.44 9.57 -4.51
N THR A 103 -8.66 9.14 -4.16
CA THR A 103 -9.69 10.00 -3.56
C THR A 103 -9.18 10.67 -2.28
N GLN A 104 -8.54 9.91 -1.38
CA GLN A 104 -8.07 10.48 -0.12
C GLN A 104 -6.94 11.50 -0.32
N PHE A 105 -5.92 11.18 -1.12
CA PHE A 105 -4.85 12.13 -1.44
C PHE A 105 -5.41 13.40 -2.08
N LYS A 106 -6.41 13.27 -2.96
CA LYS A 106 -7.10 14.42 -3.56
C LYS A 106 -7.88 15.24 -2.52
N ASN A 107 -8.63 14.59 -1.62
CA ASN A 107 -9.39 15.26 -0.56
C ASN A 107 -8.48 16.02 0.41
N MET A 108 -7.25 15.53 0.62
CA MET A 108 -6.24 16.21 1.43
C MET A 108 -5.49 17.31 0.67
N GLY A 109 -5.75 17.52 -0.62
CA GLY A 109 -5.04 18.49 -1.46
C GLY A 109 -3.59 18.09 -1.76
N LEU A 110 -3.27 16.79 -1.76
CA LEU A 110 -1.91 16.26 -1.88
C LEU A 110 -1.74 15.32 -3.11
N PRO A 111 -2.06 15.76 -4.34
CA PRO A 111 -1.92 14.92 -5.53
C PRO A 111 -0.46 14.55 -5.83
N GLU A 112 0.52 15.39 -5.50
CA GLU A 112 1.95 15.09 -5.68
C GLU A 112 2.41 13.93 -4.77
N ALA A 113 1.96 13.94 -3.50
CA ALA A 113 2.20 12.84 -2.57
C ALA A 113 1.58 11.54 -3.08
N GLY A 114 0.34 11.63 -3.57
CA GLY A 114 -0.38 10.51 -4.15
C GLY A 114 0.31 9.95 -5.40
N LEU A 115 0.79 10.80 -6.30
CA LEU A 115 1.55 10.40 -7.48
C LEU A 115 2.85 9.66 -7.09
N LEU A 116 3.60 10.21 -6.14
CA LEU A 116 4.85 9.61 -5.66
C LEU A 116 4.62 8.25 -4.97
N TYR A 117 3.52 8.12 -4.24
CA TYR A 117 3.12 6.89 -3.55
C TYR A 117 2.61 5.82 -4.54
N CYS A 118 1.61 6.17 -5.33
CA CYS A 118 0.87 5.23 -6.19
C CYS A 118 1.71 4.71 -7.36
N LYS A 119 2.70 5.47 -7.85
CA LYS A 119 3.55 5.02 -8.96
C LYS A 119 4.43 3.81 -8.62
N ASP A 120 4.64 3.52 -7.34
CA ASP A 120 5.63 2.51 -6.92
C ASP A 120 5.11 1.52 -5.87
N LEU A 121 3.99 1.81 -5.20
CA LEU A 121 3.49 0.94 -4.14
C LEU A 121 3.23 -0.48 -4.63
N ASP A 122 2.36 -0.63 -5.63
CA ASP A 122 1.93 -1.96 -6.09
C ASP A 122 3.09 -2.75 -6.72
N ALA A 123 3.96 -2.07 -7.45
CA ALA A 123 5.21 -2.66 -7.97
C ALA A 123 6.13 -3.13 -6.84
N SER A 124 6.20 -2.38 -5.73
CA SER A 124 6.98 -2.76 -4.54
C SER A 124 6.40 -3.97 -3.82
N ILE A 125 5.07 -4.09 -3.74
CA ILE A 125 4.42 -5.28 -3.17
C ILE A 125 4.71 -6.50 -4.05
N SER A 126 4.57 -6.38 -5.37
CA SER A 126 4.92 -7.45 -6.31
C SER A 126 6.39 -7.87 -6.18
N ARG A 127 7.30 -6.89 -6.12
CA ARG A 127 8.74 -7.13 -5.95
C ARG A 127 9.08 -7.84 -4.65
N GLY A 128 8.42 -7.48 -3.55
CA GLY A 128 8.58 -8.16 -2.26
C GLY A 128 8.07 -9.61 -2.28
N PHE A 129 7.07 -9.90 -3.12
CA PHE A 129 6.55 -11.26 -3.29
C PHE A 129 7.46 -12.11 -4.17
N ASN A 130 7.80 -11.61 -5.36
CA ASN A 130 8.75 -12.24 -6.27
C ASN A 130 9.39 -11.16 -7.17
N PRO A 131 10.70 -10.89 -7.05
CA PRO A 131 11.37 -9.86 -7.85
C PRO A 131 11.41 -10.18 -9.35
N GLU A 132 11.17 -11.43 -9.76
CA GLU A 132 11.10 -11.82 -11.17
C GLU A 132 9.77 -11.42 -11.84
N ILE A 133 8.73 -11.09 -11.05
CA ILE A 133 7.48 -10.55 -11.59
C ILE A 133 7.71 -9.10 -11.98
N ARG A 134 7.73 -8.84 -13.29
CA ARG A 134 7.86 -7.50 -13.85
C ARG A 134 6.53 -6.76 -13.80
N TYR A 135 6.36 -5.96 -12.76
CA TYR A 135 5.19 -5.14 -12.51
C TYR A 135 5.48 -3.68 -12.84
N GLU A 136 4.69 -3.08 -13.72
CA GLU A 136 4.86 -1.72 -14.21
C GLU A 136 3.60 -0.89 -13.95
N VAL A 137 3.79 0.34 -13.45
CA VAL A 137 2.74 1.37 -13.34
C VAL A 137 3.14 2.52 -14.25
N SER A 138 2.50 2.65 -15.42
CA SER A 138 2.92 3.64 -16.43
C SER A 138 2.24 5.01 -16.26
N GLN A 139 1.09 5.04 -15.58
CA GLN A 139 0.35 6.27 -15.26
C GLN A 139 -0.57 6.03 -14.05
N THR A 140 -1.03 7.12 -13.43
CA THR A 140 -1.89 7.08 -12.25
C THR A 140 -3.12 7.97 -12.40
N LEU A 141 -4.12 7.78 -11.55
CA LEU A 141 -5.27 8.67 -11.42
C LEU A 141 -4.89 10.10 -10.94
N HIS A 142 -3.66 10.32 -10.45
CA HIS A 142 -3.22 11.63 -9.99
C HIS A 142 -2.84 12.59 -11.11
N ASP A 143 -2.48 12.05 -12.28
CA ASP A 143 -2.00 12.79 -13.45
C ASP A 143 -2.73 12.43 -14.75
N HIS A 144 -3.58 11.40 -14.74
CA HIS A 144 -4.37 10.92 -15.88
C HIS A 144 -5.78 10.48 -15.45
N ASP A 145 -6.62 10.14 -16.42
CA ASP A 145 -8.02 9.72 -16.19
C ASP A 145 -8.15 8.34 -15.53
N TYR A 146 -7.10 7.52 -15.57
CA TYR A 146 -7.05 6.17 -14.97
C TYR A 146 -5.60 5.72 -14.74
N CYS A 147 -5.39 4.80 -13.80
CA CYS A 147 -4.09 4.12 -13.68
C CYS A 147 -3.96 3.02 -14.74
N ILE A 148 -2.74 2.74 -15.19
CA ILE A 148 -2.43 1.53 -15.96
C ILE A 148 -1.43 0.70 -15.17
N GLN A 149 -1.81 -0.55 -14.88
CA GLN A 149 -0.92 -1.54 -14.27
C GLN A 149 -0.70 -2.68 -15.26
N THR A 150 0.57 -2.97 -15.58
CA THR A 150 0.97 -4.01 -16.53
C THR A 150 1.89 -5.01 -15.85
N ILE A 151 1.59 -6.30 -16.00
CA ILE A 151 2.44 -7.40 -15.53
C ILE A 151 2.94 -8.14 -16.74
N ARG A 152 4.25 -8.03 -17.00
CA ARG A 152 4.86 -8.59 -18.21
C ARG A 152 4.98 -10.09 -18.13
N ASN A 153 4.63 -10.79 -19.21
CA ASN A 153 4.68 -12.25 -19.28
C ASN A 153 4.04 -12.92 -18.05
N ALA A 154 2.83 -12.48 -17.68
CA ALA A 154 2.18 -12.84 -16.41
C ALA A 154 1.93 -14.34 -16.24
N GLY A 155 1.97 -15.11 -17.35
CA GLY A 155 1.73 -16.55 -17.35
C GLY A 155 0.27 -16.93 -17.08
N LEU A 156 -0.64 -15.95 -17.19
CA LEU A 156 -2.07 -16.18 -17.01
C LEU A 156 -2.71 -16.79 -18.25
N THR A 157 -3.68 -17.65 -18.00
CA THR A 157 -4.59 -18.23 -19.01
C THR A 157 -6.04 -17.95 -18.60
N PRO A 158 -7.03 -18.19 -19.49
CA PRO A 158 -8.44 -18.06 -19.12
C PRO A 158 -8.87 -18.93 -17.94
N GLU A 159 -8.13 -20.01 -17.67
CA GLU A 159 -8.38 -20.93 -16.55
C GLU A 159 -7.71 -20.49 -15.24
N SER A 160 -6.83 -19.48 -15.26
CA SER A 160 -6.18 -18.96 -14.06
C SER A 160 -7.21 -18.39 -13.07
N ASN A 161 -7.00 -18.69 -11.80
CA ASN A 161 -7.82 -18.19 -10.70
C ASN A 161 -7.08 -17.11 -9.90
N MET A 162 -7.47 -15.86 -10.10
CA MET A 162 -6.91 -14.71 -9.38
C MET A 162 -7.71 -14.33 -8.11
N ALA A 163 -8.69 -15.14 -7.70
CA ALA A 163 -9.48 -14.85 -6.50
C ALA A 163 -8.62 -14.96 -5.23
N LYS A 164 -8.71 -13.94 -4.37
CA LYS A 164 -7.99 -13.90 -3.10
C LYS A 164 -8.49 -15.00 -2.16
N ASN A 165 -7.54 -15.65 -1.49
CA ASN A 165 -7.82 -16.57 -0.39
C ASN A 165 -8.21 -15.76 0.86
N PRO A 166 -9.43 -15.94 1.42
CA PRO A 166 -9.86 -15.23 2.62
C PRO A 166 -8.91 -15.38 3.82
N ALA A 167 -8.21 -16.51 3.95
CA ALA A 167 -7.26 -16.74 5.04
C ALA A 167 -6.03 -15.80 5.01
N GLY A 168 -5.69 -15.29 3.82
CA GLY A 168 -4.60 -14.34 3.62
C GLY A 168 -4.99 -12.88 3.93
N LEU A 169 -6.28 -12.57 4.08
CA LEU A 169 -6.75 -11.22 4.28
C LEU A 169 -6.38 -10.70 5.67
N ARG A 170 -6.01 -9.42 5.74
CA ARG A 170 -5.76 -8.69 6.97
C ARG A 170 -6.65 -7.46 7.02
N SER A 171 -7.03 -7.06 8.23
CA SER A 171 -7.89 -5.90 8.47
C SER A 171 -7.17 -4.60 8.07
N PHE A 172 -7.94 -3.55 7.78
CA PHE A 172 -7.34 -2.23 7.55
C PHE A 172 -6.70 -1.65 8.81
N GLU A 173 -7.08 -2.10 10.01
CA GLU A 173 -6.32 -1.84 11.23
C GLU A 173 -4.87 -2.32 11.09
N TYR A 174 -4.68 -3.58 10.69
CA TYR A 174 -3.34 -4.15 10.48
C TYR A 174 -2.58 -3.41 9.38
N HIS A 175 -3.23 -3.09 8.25
CA HIS A 175 -2.59 -2.36 7.16
C HIS A 175 -2.19 -0.93 7.56
N CYS A 176 -3.04 -0.22 8.30
CA CYS A 176 -2.72 1.11 8.81
C CYS A 176 -1.56 1.07 9.81
N ALA A 177 -1.55 0.08 10.70
CA ALA A 177 -0.46 -0.12 11.65
C ALA A 177 0.85 -0.46 10.93
N HIS A 178 0.80 -1.35 9.93
CA HIS A 178 1.94 -1.69 9.10
C HIS A 178 2.51 -0.45 8.41
N SER A 179 1.66 0.34 7.75
CA SER A 179 2.06 1.60 7.10
C SER A 179 2.71 2.55 8.11
N TYR A 180 2.03 2.85 9.23
CA TYR A 180 2.57 3.76 10.24
C TYR A 180 3.95 3.36 10.76
N TRP A 181 4.12 2.08 11.15
CA TRP A 181 5.37 1.60 11.73
C TRP A 181 6.50 1.43 10.70
N ALA A 182 6.18 1.02 9.46
CA ALA A 182 7.19 0.91 8.40
C ALA A 182 7.77 2.28 8.02
N TYR A 183 6.92 3.32 7.94
CA TYR A 183 7.40 4.67 7.70
C TYR A 183 8.19 5.21 8.88
N ARG A 184 7.73 4.97 10.12
CA ARG A 184 8.47 5.35 11.33
C ARG A 184 9.87 4.75 11.35
N GLU A 185 10.00 3.44 11.13
CA GLU A 185 11.29 2.73 11.14
C GLU A 185 12.27 3.36 10.14
N VAL A 186 11.81 3.63 8.92
CA VAL A 186 12.63 4.27 7.89
C VAL A 186 12.99 5.71 8.25
N CYS A 187 12.05 6.49 8.78
CA CYS A 187 12.29 7.86 9.19
C CYS A 187 13.31 7.93 10.34
N GLU A 188 13.18 7.06 11.34
CA GLU A 188 14.12 6.94 12.46
C GLU A 188 15.52 6.54 11.97
N ALA A 189 15.60 5.57 11.05
CA ALA A 189 16.88 5.14 10.49
C ALA A 189 17.60 6.23 9.70
N ILE A 190 16.87 7.07 8.96
CA ILE A 190 17.45 8.11 8.09
C ILE A 190 17.72 9.42 8.84
N PHE A 191 16.81 9.83 9.74
CA PHE A 191 16.82 11.17 10.34
C PHE A 191 16.95 11.16 11.88
N GLY A 192 17.10 9.99 12.50
CA GLY A 192 17.25 9.87 13.95
C GLY A 192 16.04 10.43 14.70
N GLU A 193 16.29 11.23 15.74
CA GLU A 193 15.24 11.82 16.58
C GLU A 193 14.22 12.65 15.81
N GLU A 194 14.62 13.38 14.76
CA GLU A 194 13.67 14.14 13.95
C GLU A 194 12.71 13.21 13.21
N GLY A 195 13.18 12.04 12.77
CA GLY A 195 12.34 11.00 12.20
C GLY A 195 11.33 10.45 13.20
N THR A 196 11.73 10.26 14.46
CA THR A 196 10.82 9.89 15.56
C THR A 196 9.75 10.96 15.76
N ARG A 197 10.13 12.25 15.84
CA ARG A 197 9.18 13.37 16.04
C ARG A 197 8.18 13.50 14.89
N ILE A 198 8.60 13.22 13.65
CA ILE A 198 7.68 13.17 12.50
C ILE A 198 6.63 12.08 12.73
N ALA A 199 7.04 10.87 13.09
CA ALA A 199 6.10 9.77 13.32
C ALA A 199 5.10 10.09 14.45
N GLU A 200 5.58 10.72 15.54
CA GLU A 200 4.72 11.18 16.64
C GLU A 200 3.68 12.21 16.15
N ARG A 201 4.08 13.21 15.36
CA ARG A 201 3.14 14.18 14.77
C ARG A 201 2.12 13.53 13.83
N VAL A 202 2.54 12.55 13.03
CA VAL A 202 1.62 11.79 12.17
C VAL A 202 0.58 11.06 13.02
N LEU A 203 0.99 10.46 14.15
CA LEU A 203 0.07 9.78 15.06
C LEU A 203 -0.88 10.76 15.77
N ASP A 204 -0.41 11.94 16.14
CA ASP A 204 -1.23 13.01 16.73
C ASP A 204 -2.29 13.51 15.74
N ASP A 205 -1.92 13.75 14.48
CA ASP A 205 -2.87 14.13 13.43
C ASP A 205 -3.88 13.02 13.16
N PHE A 206 -3.43 11.77 13.18
CA PHE A 206 -4.32 10.61 13.04
C PHE A 206 -5.31 10.53 14.21
N ALA A 207 -4.87 10.83 15.44
CA ALA A 207 -5.73 10.89 16.62
C ALA A 207 -6.73 12.04 16.54
N ALA A 208 -6.35 13.18 15.97
CA ALA A 208 -7.23 14.33 15.76
C ALA A 208 -8.32 14.03 14.72
N GLU A 209 -7.96 13.37 13.61
CA GLU A 209 -8.88 13.05 12.51
C GLU A 209 -9.80 11.85 12.83
N TYR A 210 -9.22 10.74 13.29
CA TYR A 210 -9.92 9.46 13.45
C TYR A 210 -10.21 9.10 14.92
N GLY A 211 -9.73 9.90 15.86
CA GLY A 211 -9.96 9.73 17.28
C GLY A 211 -8.85 8.93 17.99
N LYS A 212 -8.60 9.29 19.25
CA LYS A 212 -7.55 8.71 20.10
C LYS A 212 -7.56 7.18 20.16
N LYS A 213 -8.75 6.55 20.21
CA LYS A 213 -8.86 5.09 20.29
C LYS A 213 -8.19 4.39 19.10
N MET A 214 -8.35 4.91 17.88
CA MET A 214 -7.73 4.32 16.69
C MET A 214 -6.21 4.57 16.69
N ALA A 215 -5.76 5.75 17.12
CA ALA A 215 -4.33 6.03 17.28
C ALA A 215 -3.68 5.10 18.33
N ASP A 216 -4.33 4.90 19.48
CA ASP A 216 -3.88 3.96 20.51
C ASP A 216 -3.79 2.53 19.97
N THR A 217 -4.74 2.11 19.12
CA THR A 217 -4.67 0.83 18.41
C THR A 217 -3.43 0.74 17.52
N LEU A 218 -3.12 1.76 16.71
CA LEU A 218 -1.90 1.77 15.88
C LEU A 218 -0.63 1.69 16.74
N ALA A 219 -0.58 2.45 17.84
CA ALA A 219 0.54 2.44 18.78
C ALA A 219 0.76 1.05 19.41
N GLY A 220 -0.31 0.28 19.62
CA GLY A 220 -0.26 -1.08 20.15
C GLY A 220 0.55 -2.07 19.29
N TYR A 221 0.77 -1.77 18.00
CA TYR A 221 1.56 -2.61 17.09
C TYR A 221 3.07 -2.38 17.16
N ALA A 222 3.58 -1.59 18.12
CA ALA A 222 5.00 -1.23 18.25
C ALA A 222 5.99 -2.41 18.24
N ARG A 223 5.53 -3.61 18.64
CA ARG A 223 6.37 -4.82 18.72
C ARG A 223 6.05 -5.85 17.64
N THR A 224 5.18 -5.51 16.69
CA THR A 224 4.79 -6.40 15.60
C THR A 224 5.88 -6.42 14.55
N ASN A 225 6.40 -7.62 14.24
CA ASN A 225 7.32 -7.78 13.12
C ASN A 225 6.55 -7.91 11.80
N PHE A 226 6.43 -6.82 11.07
CA PHE A 226 5.77 -6.80 9.76
C PHE A 226 6.60 -7.47 8.63
N ASN A 227 7.80 -7.98 8.89
CA ASN A 227 8.58 -8.69 7.86
C ASN A 227 8.20 -10.17 7.71
N ILE A 228 7.47 -10.73 8.66
CA ILE A 228 7.22 -12.18 8.73
C ILE A 228 5.72 -12.49 8.68
N ALA A 229 5.38 -13.60 8.03
CA ALA A 229 4.05 -14.18 8.09
C ALA A 229 3.79 -14.74 9.51
N ASP A 230 2.53 -14.74 9.92
CA ASP A 230 2.02 -15.40 11.13
C ASP A 230 1.82 -16.91 10.91
#